data_AF-A0A812M0G1-F1
#
_entry.id   AF-A0A812M0G1-F1
#
_cell.length_a   1.000
_cell.length_b   1.000
_cell.length_c   1.000
_cell.angle_alpha   90.00
_cell.angle_beta   90.00
_cell.angle_gamma   90.00
#
_symmetry.space_group_name_H-M   'P 1'
#
loop_
_entity.id
_entity.type
_entity.pdbx_description
1 polymer ?
#
loop_
_entity_poly.entity_id
_entity_poly.type
_entity_poly.pdbx_seq_one_letter_code
_entity_poly.pdbx_strand_id
1 'polypeptide(L)'
;VLRRILAVQTAEAPTVSTQNLLQGRSDLAHSLRIQNKVHEAEVNFRLVYESLSLREGASSPNALAAASNLASVLHEAGRHQEATELFELATDGLERTLGADHPNYKAARQNYEDLKRSAGFAVP
;
A
#
# COMPACT_ATOMS: atom_id res chain seq x y z
N VAL A 1 20.24 -25.83 -38.42
CA VAL A 1 19.49 -26.89 -37.70
C VAL A 1 19.87 -26.80 -36.22
N LEU A 2 19.40 -25.78 -35.51
CA LEU A 2 18.24 -25.85 -34.62
C LEU A 2 18.20 -27.14 -33.79
N ARG A 3 18.71 -27.08 -32.57
CA ARG A 3 18.04 -27.60 -31.37
C ARG A 3 18.57 -26.85 -30.16
N ARG A 4 17.92 -25.70 -29.96
CA ARG A 4 17.97 -24.84 -28.78
C ARG A 4 17.70 -25.71 -27.57
N ILE A 5 18.67 -25.77 -26.67
CA ILE A 5 18.57 -26.41 -25.36
C ILE A 5 17.47 -25.67 -24.60
N LEU A 6 16.26 -26.23 -24.63
CA LEU A 6 15.18 -25.91 -23.69
C LEU A 6 15.50 -26.61 -22.37
N ALA A 7 16.59 -26.15 -21.75
CA ALA A 7 16.68 -26.15 -20.30
C ALA A 7 16.47 -24.68 -19.93
N VAL A 8 15.20 -24.26 -19.95
CA VAL A 8 14.77 -23.18 -19.08
C VAL A 8 15.02 -23.73 -17.68
N GLN A 9 16.24 -23.52 -17.19
CA GLN A 9 16.47 -23.46 -15.77
C GLN A 9 15.42 -22.49 -15.26
N THR A 10 14.48 -23.03 -14.48
CA THR A 10 13.60 -22.26 -13.62
C THR A 10 14.49 -21.48 -12.66
N ALA A 11 15.00 -20.35 -13.13
CA ALA A 11 15.71 -19.40 -12.31
C ALA A 11 14.65 -18.73 -11.44
N GLU A 12 14.37 -19.30 -10.28
CA GLU A 12 13.81 -18.57 -9.16
C GLU A 12 14.83 -17.50 -8.73
N ALA A 13 14.82 -16.35 -9.38
CA ALA A 13 15.46 -15.12 -8.92
C ALA A 13 14.64 -13.93 -9.47
N PRO A 14 14.31 -12.84 -8.74
CA PRO A 14 14.73 -12.39 -7.41
C PRO A 14 13.52 -11.92 -6.54
N THR A 15 12.52 -12.77 -6.30
CA THR A 15 11.30 -12.37 -5.56
C THR A 15 11.60 -11.91 -4.13
N VAL A 16 12.54 -12.56 -3.44
CA VAL A 16 12.97 -12.17 -2.09
C VAL A 16 13.70 -10.83 -2.09
N SER A 17 14.58 -10.57 -3.07
CA SER A 17 15.31 -9.29 -3.17
C SER A 17 14.36 -8.12 -3.45
N THR A 18 13.37 -8.34 -4.32
CA THR A 18 12.35 -7.33 -4.61
C THR A 18 11.40 -7.11 -3.44
N GLN A 19 11.02 -8.16 -2.70
CA GLN A 19 10.22 -8.01 -1.47
C GLN A 19 10.98 -7.23 -0.38
N ASN A 20 12.25 -7.56 -0.15
CA ASN A 20 13.11 -6.82 0.78
C ASN A 20 13.26 -5.35 0.38
N LEU A 21 13.35 -5.05 -0.92
CA LEU A 21 13.40 -3.68 -1.42
C LEU A 21 12.10 -2.91 -1.13
N LEU A 22 10.93 -3.53 -1.35
CA LEU A 22 9.64 -2.89 -1.07
C LEU A 22 9.41 -2.68 0.42
N GLN A 23 9.86 -3.62 1.25
CA GLN A 23 9.83 -3.45 2.71
C GLN A 23 10.73 -2.27 3.13
N GLY A 24 11.98 -2.24 2.67
CA GLY A 24 12.89 -1.14 2.98
C GLY A 24 12.38 0.22 2.50
N ARG A 25 11.67 0.28 1.36
CA ARG A 25 11.00 1.50 0.90
C ARG A 25 9.84 1.91 1.80
N SER A 26 9.05 0.95 2.30
CA SER A 26 7.97 1.22 3.24
C SER A 26 8.51 1.77 4.57
N ASP A 27 9.57 1.15 5.09
CA ASP A 27 10.23 1.59 6.34
C ASP A 27 10.84 2.99 6.18
N LEU A 28 11.46 3.26 5.03
CA LEU A 28 11.95 4.59 4.67
C LEU A 28 10.79 5.61 4.60
N ALA A 29 9.68 5.24 3.96
CA ALA A 29 8.50 6.11 3.86
C ALA A 29 7.94 6.47 5.24
N HIS A 30 7.83 5.49 6.15
CA HIS A 30 7.44 5.76 7.55
C HIS A 30 8.43 6.71 8.24
N SER A 31 9.74 6.49 8.07
CA SER A 31 10.77 7.35 8.67
C SER A 31 10.74 8.78 8.12
N LEU A 32 10.47 8.95 6.82
CA LEU A 32 10.30 10.24 6.16
C LEU A 32 9.06 10.96 6.68
N ARG A 33 7.95 10.22 6.84
CA ARG A 33 6.70 10.73 7.39
C ARG A 33 6.87 11.32 8.78
N ILE A 34 7.57 10.61 9.68
CA ILE A 34 7.87 11.07 11.04
C ILE A 34 8.75 12.34 11.04
N GLN A 35 9.59 12.51 10.02
CA GLN A 35 10.40 13.71 9.82
C GLN A 35 9.64 14.86 9.11
N ASN A 36 8.32 14.72 8.92
CA ASN A 36 7.46 15.65 8.19
C ASN A 36 7.87 15.84 6.71
N LYS A 37 8.58 14.87 6.13
CA LYS A 37 8.94 14.80 4.70
C LYS A 37 7.85 14.09 3.91
N VAL A 38 6.66 14.70 3.90
CA VAL A 38 5.42 14.08 3.42
C VAL A 38 5.50 13.72 1.94
N HIS A 39 6.09 14.59 1.11
CA HIS A 39 6.20 14.35 -0.32
C HIS A 39 7.11 13.15 -0.65
N GLU A 40 8.26 13.03 0.01
CA GLU A 40 9.16 11.90 -0.19
C GLU A 40 8.57 10.58 0.35
N ALA A 41 7.77 10.65 1.42
CA ALA A 41 7.02 9.51 1.93
C ALA A 41 5.95 9.05 0.91
N GLU A 42 5.20 9.99 0.31
CA GLU A 42 4.22 9.72 -0.75
C GLU A 42 4.85 9.00 -1.93
N VAL A 43 5.98 9.48 -2.44
CA VAL A 43 6.69 8.85 -3.57
C VAL A 43 7.03 7.39 -3.26
N ASN A 44 7.51 7.10 -2.04
CA ASN A 44 7.87 5.74 -1.68
C ASN A 44 6.64 4.85 -1.50
N PHE A 45 5.59 5.29 -0.82
CA PHE A 45 4.37 4.49 -0.67
C PHE A 45 3.65 4.26 -2.00
N ARG A 46 3.65 5.25 -2.91
CA ARG A 46 3.09 5.08 -4.27
C ARG A 46 3.84 4.00 -5.04
N LEU A 47 5.17 4.05 -5.03
CA LEU A 47 5.98 3.02 -5.68
C LEU A 47 5.73 1.62 -5.10
N VAL A 48 5.58 1.51 -3.78
CA VAL A 48 5.25 0.24 -3.12
C VAL A 48 3.88 -0.27 -3.58
N TYR A 49 2.86 0.58 -3.54
CA TYR A 49 1.50 0.22 -3.97
C TYR A 49 1.45 -0.22 -5.44
N GLU A 50 2.05 0.54 -6.35
CA GLU A 50 2.10 0.22 -7.78
C GLU A 50 2.84 -1.10 -8.03
N SER A 51 3.99 -1.29 -7.38
CA SER A 51 4.79 -2.51 -7.53
C SER A 51 4.06 -3.76 -7.05
N LEU A 52 3.38 -3.68 -5.90
CA LEU A 52 2.58 -4.80 -5.38
C LEU A 52 1.35 -5.05 -6.25
N SER A 53 0.67 -3.98 -6.69
CA SER A 53 -0.51 -4.09 -7.56
C SER A 53 -0.19 -4.78 -8.89
N LEU A 54 0.98 -4.48 -9.47
CA LEU A 54 1.43 -5.12 -10.71
C LEU A 54 1.83 -6.59 -10.52
N ARG A 55 2.42 -6.94 -9.38
CA ARG A 55 2.96 -8.29 -9.13
C ARG A 55 1.91 -9.27 -8.62
N GLU A 56 1.08 -8.83 -7.69
CA GLU A 56 0.18 -9.67 -6.89
C GLU A 56 -1.30 -9.35 -7.16
N GLY A 57 -1.57 -8.28 -7.92
CA GLY A 57 -2.90 -7.74 -8.15
C GLY A 57 -3.25 -6.64 -7.14
N ALA A 58 -3.99 -5.63 -7.61
CA ALA A 58 -4.41 -4.47 -6.79
C ALA A 58 -5.29 -4.85 -5.59
N SER A 59 -5.96 -6.01 -5.64
CA SER A 59 -6.78 -6.54 -4.54
C SER A 59 -6.03 -7.49 -3.60
N SER A 60 -4.72 -7.68 -3.79
CA SER A 60 -3.92 -8.48 -2.85
C SER A 60 -3.85 -7.80 -1.48
N PRO A 61 -3.82 -8.56 -0.37
CA PRO A 61 -3.69 -7.97 0.97
C PRO A 61 -2.50 -7.02 1.13
N ASN A 62 -1.38 -7.33 0.47
CA ASN A 62 -0.18 -6.48 0.48
C ASN A 62 -0.39 -5.16 -0.27
N ALA A 63 -0.98 -5.21 -1.47
CA ALA A 63 -1.30 -4.00 -2.22
C ALA A 63 -2.31 -3.13 -1.48
N LEU A 64 -3.34 -3.72 -0.88
CA LEU A 64 -4.35 -3.00 -0.11
C LEU A 64 -3.78 -2.35 1.17
N ALA A 65 -2.87 -3.03 1.87
CA ALA A 65 -2.14 -2.45 3.00
C ALA A 65 -1.27 -1.24 2.54
N ALA A 66 -0.59 -1.37 1.39
CA ALA A 66 0.17 -0.27 0.80
C ALA A 66 -0.73 0.90 0.36
N ALA A 67 -1.92 0.63 -0.17
CA ALA A 67 -2.92 1.65 -0.50
C ALA A 67 -3.35 2.45 0.73
N SER A 68 -3.62 1.79 1.87
CA SER A 68 -3.92 2.46 3.15
C SER A 68 -2.77 3.34 3.64
N ASN A 69 -1.52 2.91 3.46
CA ASN A 69 -0.35 3.72 3.81
C ASN A 69 -0.21 4.95 2.90
N LEU A 70 -0.42 4.78 1.59
CA LEU A 70 -0.45 5.88 0.62
C LEU A 70 -1.58 6.87 0.93
N ALA A 71 -2.77 6.37 1.27
CA ALA A 71 -3.91 7.20 1.67
C ALA A 71 -3.58 8.06 2.90
N SER A 72 -2.87 7.49 3.88
CA SER A 72 -2.46 8.21 5.09
C SER A 72 -1.53 9.39 4.78
N VAL A 73 -0.53 9.22 3.91
CA VAL A 73 0.36 10.35 3.52
C VAL A 73 -0.33 11.35 2.60
N LEU A 74 -1.26 10.92 1.75
CA LEU A 74 -2.09 11.83 0.95
C LEU A 74 -2.98 12.71 1.84
N HIS A 75 -3.51 12.13 2.91
CA HIS A 75 -4.26 12.88 3.92
C HIS A 75 -3.39 13.96 4.58
N GLU A 76 -2.19 13.60 5.02
CA GLU A 76 -1.21 14.54 5.59
C GLU A 76 -0.80 15.63 4.59
N ALA A 77 -0.81 15.32 3.29
CA ALA A 77 -0.58 16.29 2.20
C ALA A 77 -1.81 17.14 1.84
N GLY A 78 -2.95 16.99 2.54
CA GLY A 78 -4.19 17.72 2.29
C GLY A 78 -5.02 17.23 1.09
N ARG A 79 -4.64 16.10 0.47
CA ARG A 79 -5.34 15.49 -0.68
C ARG A 79 -6.43 14.54 -0.22
N HIS A 80 -7.42 15.09 0.48
CA HIS A 80 -8.46 14.31 1.17
C HIS A 80 -9.30 13.42 0.25
N GLN A 81 -9.62 13.88 -0.97
CA GLN A 81 -10.42 13.09 -1.91
C GLN A 81 -9.67 11.83 -2.35
N GLU A 82 -8.43 11.95 -2.80
CA GLU A 82 -7.62 10.80 -3.23
C GLU A 82 -7.31 9.83 -2.07
N ALA A 83 -7.09 10.39 -0.88
CA ALA A 83 -6.96 9.58 0.33
C ALA A 83 -8.25 8.80 0.65
N THR A 84 -9.42 9.42 0.47
CA THR A 84 -10.73 8.77 0.68
C THR A 84 -10.90 7.59 -0.26
N GLU A 85 -10.66 7.78 -1.56
CA GLU A 85 -10.79 6.74 -2.58
C GLU A 85 -9.89 5.52 -2.28
N LEU A 86 -8.64 5.76 -1.86
CA LEU A 86 -7.71 4.69 -1.49
C LEU A 86 -8.06 4.02 -0.16
N PHE A 87 -8.55 4.76 0.83
CA PHE A 87 -9.00 4.16 2.08
C PHE A 87 -10.21 3.27 1.86
N GLU A 88 -11.19 3.70 1.05
CA GLU A 88 -12.35 2.89 0.69
C GLU A 88 -11.94 1.59 0.02
N LEU A 89 -11.07 1.69 -1.01
CA LEU A 89 -10.48 0.53 -1.68
C LEU A 89 -9.82 -0.42 -0.67
N ALA A 90 -8.96 0.12 0.21
CA ALA A 90 -8.20 -0.67 1.17
C ALA A 90 -9.11 -1.34 2.20
N THR A 91 -10.05 -0.62 2.83
CA THR A 91 -10.93 -1.18 3.85
C THR A 91 -11.85 -2.25 3.28
N ASP A 92 -12.45 -1.99 2.13
CA ASP A 92 -13.33 -2.94 1.45
C ASP A 92 -12.59 -4.22 1.04
N GLY A 93 -11.40 -4.06 0.48
CA GLY A 93 -10.57 -5.18 0.05
C GLY A 93 -10.06 -6.01 1.22
N LEU A 94 -9.54 -5.35 2.27
CA LEU A 94 -8.98 -6.03 3.45
C LEU A 94 -10.07 -6.75 4.25
N GLU A 95 -11.26 -6.16 4.36
CA GLU A 95 -12.40 -6.83 5.01
C GLU A 95 -12.79 -8.12 4.29
N ARG A 96 -12.92 -8.08 2.96
CA ARG A 96 -13.28 -9.27 2.17
C ARG A 96 -12.20 -10.35 2.17
N THR A 97 -10.92 -9.96 2.22
CA THR A 97 -9.79 -10.89 2.06
C THR A 97 -9.27 -11.44 3.40
N LEU A 98 -9.25 -10.63 4.45
CA LEU A 98 -8.66 -10.97 5.76
C LEU A 98 -9.70 -11.01 6.89
N GLY A 99 -10.86 -10.39 6.71
CA GLY A 99 -11.89 -10.24 7.74
C GLY A 99 -11.69 -9.01 8.64
N ALA A 100 -12.79 -8.58 9.27
CA ALA A 100 -12.84 -7.38 10.12
C ALA A 100 -11.97 -7.47 11.39
N ASP A 101 -11.55 -8.67 11.79
CA ASP A 101 -10.71 -8.85 12.97
C ASP A 101 -9.21 -8.72 12.71
N HIS A 102 -8.80 -8.75 11.45
CA HIS A 102 -7.40 -8.71 11.07
C HIS A 102 -6.77 -7.34 11.38
N PRO A 103 -5.54 -7.28 11.93
CA PRO A 103 -4.88 -6.03 12.31
C PRO A 103 -4.77 -5.01 11.17
N ASN A 104 -4.45 -5.47 9.95
CA ASN A 104 -4.36 -4.58 8.79
C ASN A 104 -5.70 -3.89 8.47
N TYR A 105 -6.83 -4.60 8.56
CA TYR A 105 -8.14 -3.99 8.37
C TYR A 105 -8.42 -2.96 9.48
N LYS A 106 -8.20 -3.35 10.74
CA LYS A 106 -8.44 -2.46 11.89
C LYS A 106 -7.63 -1.16 11.79
N ALA A 107 -6.36 -1.26 11.38
CA ALA A 107 -5.50 -0.10 11.16
C ALA A 107 -6.00 0.79 10.00
N ALA A 108 -6.31 0.19 8.84
CA ALA A 108 -6.83 0.94 7.69
C ALA A 108 -8.16 1.64 8.02
N ARG A 109 -9.06 0.94 8.72
CA ARG A 109 -10.35 1.49 9.15
C ARG A 109 -10.19 2.65 10.12
N GLN A 110 -9.31 2.52 11.12
CA GLN A 110 -9.04 3.59 12.07
C GLN A 110 -8.53 4.84 11.36
N ASN A 111 -7.53 4.69 10.47
CA ASN A 111 -6.98 5.82 9.71
C ASN A 111 -8.04 6.49 8.81
N TYR A 112 -8.94 5.70 8.21
CA TYR A 112 -10.02 6.25 7.39
C TYR A 112 -11.02 7.06 8.23
N GLU A 113 -11.39 6.57 9.42
CA GLU A 113 -12.28 7.30 10.32
C GLU A 113 -11.64 8.60 10.84
N ASP A 114 -10.32 8.61 11.06
CA ASP A 114 -9.58 9.82 11.42
C ASP A 114 -9.59 10.85 10.29
N LEU A 115 -9.41 10.41 9.03
CA LEU A 115 -9.60 11.26 7.86
C LEU A 115 -11.01 11.86 7.83
N LYS A 116 -12.07 11.05 7.97
CA LYS A 116 -13.46 11.53 7.93
C LYS A 116 -13.74 12.58 9.00
N ARG A 117 -13.22 12.37 10.22
CA ARG A 117 -13.37 13.31 11.34
C ARG A 117 -12.67 14.64 11.04
N SER A 118 -11.47 14.60 10.48
CA SER A 118 -10.70 15.80 10.15
C SER A 118 -11.24 16.57 8.94
N ALA A 119 -11.81 15.85 7.95
CA ALA A 119 -12.38 16.42 6.74
C ALA A 119 -13.75 17.10 6.97
N GLY A 120 -14.29 17.08 8.19
CA GLY A 120 -15.53 17.77 8.51
C GLY A 120 -16.80 17.04 8.07
N PHE A 121 -16.80 15.70 8.01
CA PHE A 121 -18.04 14.97 8.30
C PHE A 121 -18.29 15.08 9.81
N ALA A 122 -18.75 16.27 10.23
CA ALA A 122 -19.38 16.45 11.52
C ALA A 122 -20.59 15.51 11.53
N VAL A 123 -20.49 14.42 12.28
CA VAL A 123 -21.66 13.62 12.63
C VAL A 123 -22.53 14.53 13.50
N PRO A 124 -23.78 14.84 13.10
CA PRO A 124 -24.72 15.53 13.99
C PRO A 124 -25.00 14.73 15.26
#